data_AF-A0A6L3ZYK5-F1
#
_entry.id   AF-A0A6L3ZYK5-F1
#
_cell.length_a   1.000
_cell.length_b   1.000
_cell.length_c   1.000
_cell.angle_alpha   90.00
_cell.angle_beta   90.00
_cell.angle_gamma   90.00
#
_symmetry.space_group_name_H-M   'P 1'
#
loop_
_entity.id
_entity.type
_entity.pdbx_description
1 polymer ?
#
loop_
_entity_poly.entity_id
_entity_poly.type
_entity_poly.pdbx_seq_one_letter_code
_entity_poly.pdbx_strand_id
1 'polypeptide(L)'
;MRLGIDFGTTNSAVALYDGANLYGVEIDPTSENSDILPSLIYLTRDYDTHLGLEAMREYAKNETGRSVKWRKKLIGAFEVTVAGPGSGPIVFMQDAYAFYD
;
A
#
# COMPACT_ATOMS: atom_id res chain seq x y z
N MET A 1 -24.31 -22.12 -21.21
CA MET A 1 -23.93 -21.28 -20.07
C MET A 1 -22.47 -20.84 -20.22
N ARG A 2 -22.19 -19.53 -20.20
CA ARG A 2 -20.85 -18.93 -20.31
C ARG A 2 -20.68 -17.89 -19.22
N LEU A 3 -19.48 -17.75 -18.67
CA LEU A 3 -19.17 -16.77 -17.64
C LEU A 3 -18.19 -15.75 -18.22
N GLY A 4 -18.49 -14.46 -18.04
CA GLY A 4 -17.62 -13.36 -18.37
C GLY A 4 -17.09 -12.73 -17.09
N ILE A 5 -15.79 -12.44 -17.06
CA ILE A 5 -15.16 -11.72 -15.96
C ILE A 5 -14.48 -10.50 -16.55
N ASP A 6 -14.78 -9.35 -16.00
CA ASP A 6 -14.00 -8.13 -16.20
C ASP A 6 -13.10 -7.95 -14.98
N PHE A 7 -11.79 -8.11 -15.19
CA PHE A 7 -10.76 -7.84 -14.17
C PHE A 7 -10.17 -6.45 -14.40
N GLY A 8 -10.91 -5.43 -13.97
CA GLY A 8 -10.45 -4.06 -14.04
C GLY A 8 -9.43 -3.72 -12.95
N THR A 9 -8.70 -2.63 -13.13
CA THR A 9 -7.71 -2.14 -12.15
C THR A 9 -8.34 -1.68 -10.84
N THR A 10 -9.54 -1.10 -10.92
CA THR A 10 -10.23 -0.51 -9.75
C THR A 10 -11.40 -1.36 -9.31
N ASN A 11 -12.17 -1.86 -10.27
CA ASN A 11 -13.36 -2.67 -10.02
C ASN A 11 -13.35 -3.87 -10.96
N SER A 12 -13.92 -4.97 -10.50
CA SER A 12 -14.15 -6.20 -11.23
C SER A 12 -15.63 -6.53 -11.22
N ALA A 13 -16.10 -7.24 -12.25
CA ALA A 13 -17.48 -7.67 -12.40
C ALA A 13 -17.55 -9.07 -13.00
N VAL A 14 -18.63 -9.79 -12.71
CA VAL A 14 -18.90 -11.12 -13.26
C VAL A 14 -20.31 -11.14 -13.84
N ALA A 15 -20.45 -11.76 -15.01
CA ALA A 15 -21.74 -11.97 -15.63
C ALA A 15 -21.90 -13.40 -16.17
N LEU A 16 -23.12 -13.91 -16.09
CA LEU A 16 -23.53 -15.22 -16.60
C LEU A 16 -24.40 -15.04 -17.85
N TYR A 17 -24.01 -15.67 -18.96
CA TYR A 17 -24.85 -15.80 -20.14
C TYR A 17 -25.45 -17.20 -20.22
N ASP A 18 -26.77 -17.31 -20.16
CA ASP A 18 -27.47 -18.60 -20.15
C ASP A 18 -27.69 -19.19 -21.56
N GLY A 19 -27.53 -18.38 -22.61
CA GLY A 19 -27.86 -18.72 -24.00
C GLY A 19 -28.90 -17.80 -24.63
N ALA A 20 -29.55 -16.96 -23.82
CA ALA A 20 -30.52 -15.95 -24.24
C ALA A 20 -30.28 -14.60 -23.56
N ASN A 21 -30.06 -14.59 -22.24
CA ASN A 21 -29.95 -13.39 -21.42
C ASN A 21 -28.60 -13.32 -20.68
N LEU A 22 -28.22 -12.10 -20.32
CA LEU A 22 -27.07 -11.81 -19.47
C LEU A 22 -27.55 -11.46 -18.05
N TYR A 23 -26.93 -12.09 -17.05
CA TYR A 23 -27.23 -11.87 -15.64
C TYR A 23 -25.96 -11.38 -14.94
N GLY A 24 -26.07 -10.31 -14.15
CA GLY A 24 -25.03 -9.95 -13.18
C GLY A 24 -24.89 -11.03 -12.12
N VAL A 25 -23.69 -11.15 -11.55
CA VAL A 25 -23.42 -12.03 -10.41
C VAL A 25 -23.04 -11.15 -9.23
N GLU A 26 -23.77 -11.29 -8.13
CA GLU A 26 -23.42 -10.63 -6.88
C GLU A 26 -22.13 -11.22 -6.33
N ILE A 27 -21.08 -10.41 -6.30
CA ILE A 27 -19.71 -10.79 -5.91
C ILE A 27 -19.16 -9.98 -4.74
N ASP A 28 -19.83 -8.89 -4.33
CA ASP A 28 -19.52 -8.13 -3.11
C ASP A 28 -20.80 -7.81 -2.30
N PRO A 29 -21.34 -8.79 -1.56
CA PRO A 29 -22.62 -8.63 -0.85
C PRO A 29 -22.59 -7.58 0.28
N THR A 30 -21.40 -7.07 0.63
CA THR A 30 -21.23 -6.07 1.69
C THR A 30 -21.24 -4.63 1.16
N SER A 31 -21.25 -4.47 -0.16
CA SER A 31 -21.28 -3.19 -0.86
C SER A 31 -22.70 -2.77 -1.22
N GLU A 32 -22.89 -1.47 -1.49
CA GLU A 32 -24.19 -0.95 -1.95
C GLU A 32 -24.56 -1.47 -3.36
N ASN A 33 -23.55 -1.86 -4.15
CA ASN A 33 -23.73 -2.45 -5.47
C ASN A 33 -23.04 -3.81 -5.52
N SER A 34 -23.79 -4.84 -5.13
CA SER A 34 -23.29 -6.21 -4.94
C SER A 34 -22.69 -6.85 -6.19
N ASP A 35 -23.04 -6.36 -7.39
CA ASP A 35 -22.51 -6.86 -8.67
C ASP A 35 -21.09 -6.37 -8.99
N ILE A 36 -20.59 -5.36 -8.25
CA ILE A 36 -19.29 -4.75 -8.49
C ILE A 36 -18.36 -4.98 -7.30
N LEU A 37 -17.23 -5.62 -7.57
CA LEU A 37 -16.20 -5.90 -6.58
C LEU A 37 -15.03 -4.93 -6.75
N PRO A 38 -14.64 -4.14 -5.72
CA PRO A 38 -13.36 -3.44 -5.75
C PRO A 38 -12.21 -4.44 -5.98
N SER A 39 -11.32 -4.16 -6.92
CA SER A 39 -10.20 -5.04 -7.30
C SER A 39 -9.08 -4.99 -6.26
N LEU A 40 -9.39 -5.41 -5.03
CA LEU A 40 -8.53 -5.29 -3.87
C LEU A 40 -8.56 -6.58 -3.04
N ILE A 41 -7.37 -7.09 -2.74
CA ILE A 41 -7.14 -8.18 -1.78
C ILE A 41 -6.30 -7.58 -0.66
N TYR A 42 -6.68 -7.83 0.59
CA TYR A 42 -5.91 -7.43 1.75
C TYR A 42 -5.59 -8.67 2.60
N LEU A 43 -4.30 -8.85 2.91
CA LEU A 43 -3.83 -9.88 3.83
C LEU A 43 -3.42 -9.22 5.15
N THR A 44 -4.03 -9.67 6.25
CA THR A 44 -3.67 -9.20 7.60
C THR A 44 -2.32 -9.78 8.03
N ARG A 45 -1.78 -9.29 9.16
CA ARG A 45 -0.54 -9.83 9.75
C ARG A 45 -0.71 -11.26 10.28
N ASP A 46 -1.94 -11.64 10.63
CA ASP A 46 -2.30 -12.97 11.09
C ASP A 46 -2.69 -13.89 9.91
N TYR A 47 -2.45 -13.43 8.68
CA TYR A 47 -2.70 -14.13 7.42
C TYR A 47 -4.19 -14.32 7.06
N ASP A 48 -5.08 -13.56 7.69
CA ASP A 48 -6.47 -13.49 7.25
C ASP A 48 -6.55 -12.77 5.91
N THR A 49 -7.42 -13.25 5.02
CA THR A 49 -7.59 -12.70 3.67
C THR A 49 -8.96 -12.06 3.54
N HIS A 50 -8.99 -10.82 3.09
CA HIS A 50 -10.19 -10.08 2.78
C HIS A 50 -10.19 -9.69 1.30
N LEU A 51 -11.38 -9.54 0.72
CA LEU A 51 -11.59 -9.19 -0.69
C LEU A 51 -12.58 -8.02 -0.80
N GLY A 52 -12.49 -7.22 -1.87
CA GLY A 52 -13.51 -6.22 -2.20
C GLY A 52 -13.61 -5.07 -1.21
N LEU A 53 -14.85 -4.64 -0.93
CA LEU A 53 -15.11 -3.57 0.03
C LEU A 53 -14.69 -3.93 1.46
N GLU A 54 -14.80 -5.21 1.84
CA GLU A 54 -14.32 -5.68 3.13
C GLU A 54 -12.80 -5.51 3.27
N ALA A 55 -12.03 -5.86 2.23
CA ALA A 55 -10.59 -5.63 2.20
C ALA A 55 -10.24 -4.16 2.40
N MET A 56 -10.97 -3.26 1.72
CA MET A 56 -10.76 -1.83 1.84
C MET A 56 -11.02 -1.33 3.27
N ARG A 57 -12.12 -1.78 3.88
CA ARG A 57 -12.48 -1.43 5.27
C ARG A 57 -11.44 -1.94 6.26
N GLU A 58 -11.01 -3.19 6.13
CA GLU A 58 -10.07 -3.79 7.07
C GLU A 58 -8.65 -3.21 6.90
N TYR A 59 -8.24 -2.91 5.67
CA TYR A 59 -7.01 -2.15 5.41
C TYR A 59 -7.04 -0.78 6.08
N ALA A 60 -8.10 0.01 5.84
CA ALA A 60 -8.22 1.34 6.42
C ALA A 60 -8.21 1.29 7.95
N LYS A 61 -8.85 0.30 8.57
CA LYS A 61 -8.87 0.12 10.02
C LYS A 61 -7.49 -0.26 10.60
N ASN A 62 -6.76 -1.15 9.96
CA ASN A 62 -5.53 -1.73 10.52
C ASN A 62 -4.26 -0.97 10.13
N GLU A 63 -4.27 -0.27 9.01
CA GLU A 63 -3.08 0.36 8.43
C GLU A 63 -3.07 1.87 8.59
N THR A 64 -4.21 2.50 8.89
CA THR A 64 -4.26 3.94 9.19
C THR A 64 -3.51 4.24 10.49
N GLY A 65 -2.65 5.26 10.45
CA GLY A 65 -1.90 5.71 11.62
C GLY A 65 -0.67 4.87 11.95
N ARG A 66 -0.25 3.94 11.06
CA ARG A 66 1.01 3.22 11.25
C ARG A 66 2.18 4.20 11.29
N SER A 67 3.01 4.06 12.32
CA SER A 67 4.27 4.81 12.40
C SER A 67 5.18 4.41 11.24
N VAL A 68 5.65 5.41 10.51
CA VAL A 68 6.66 5.24 9.46
C VAL A 68 7.92 4.65 10.08
N LYS A 69 8.37 3.50 9.57
CA LYS A 69 9.63 2.87 10.00
C LYS A 69 10.78 3.39 9.15
N TRP A 70 11.30 4.56 9.54
CA TRP A 70 12.44 5.16 8.87
C TRP A 70 13.67 4.24 8.86
N ARG A 71 14.24 4.05 7.68
CA ARG A 71 15.52 3.41 7.44
C ARG A 71 16.58 4.50 7.26
N LYS A 72 17.73 4.30 7.90
CA LYS A 72 18.88 5.19 7.82
C LYS A 72 19.80 4.71 6.68
N LYS A 73 20.09 5.57 5.71
CA LYS A 73 21.08 5.31 4.65
C LYS A 73 22.25 6.27 4.81
N LEU A 74 23.48 5.76 4.89
CA LEU A 74 24.67 6.59 4.76
C LEU A 74 24.71 7.16 3.33
N ILE A 75 24.76 8.48 3.20
CA ILE A 75 24.78 9.17 1.90
C ILE A 75 26.13 9.81 1.58
N GLY A 76 27.07 9.74 2.51
CA GLY A 76 28.43 10.24 2.35
C GLY A 76 28.98 10.74 3.67
N ALA A 77 30.15 11.34 3.61
CA ALA A 77 30.75 12.07 4.72
C ALA A 77 31.25 13.41 4.20
N PHE A 78 31.17 14.44 5.03
CA PHE A 78 31.67 15.78 4.71
C PHE A 78 32.67 16.22 5.77
N GLU A 79 33.64 17.01 5.35
CA GLU A 79 34.60 17.63 6.25
C GLU A 79 33.93 18.83 6.93
N VAL A 80 34.06 18.90 8.25
CA VAL A 80 33.59 19.99 9.08
C VAL A 80 34.78 20.71 9.67
N THR A 81 34.87 22.01 9.38
CA THR A 81 35.87 22.91 9.94
C THR A 81 35.20 23.85 10.93
N VAL A 82 35.64 23.85 12.19
CA VAL A 82 35.14 24.75 13.25
C VAL A 82 36.27 25.56 13.88
N ALA A 83 35.95 26.68 14.52
CA ALA A 83 36.93 27.51 15.22
C ALA A 83 37.55 26.75 16.42
N GLY A 84 38.87 26.77 16.52
CA GLY A 84 39.61 26.16 17.64
C GLY A 84 40.12 27.19 18.65
N PRO A 85 40.47 26.76 19.88
CA PRO A 85 40.79 27.65 21.01
C PRO A 85 42.17 28.34 20.95
N GLY A 86 42.88 28.31 19.82
CA GLY A 86 44.08 29.13 19.65
C GLY A 86 45.15 28.60 18.68
N SER A 87 45.19 27.29 18.40
CA SER A 87 46.24 26.67 17.57
C SER A 87 45.84 26.41 16.10
N GLY A 88 44.64 26.84 15.69
CA GLY A 88 44.09 26.60 14.35
C GLY A 88 42.66 26.09 14.41
N PRO A 89 42.00 25.93 13.25
CA PRO A 89 40.67 25.34 13.19
C PRO A 89 40.72 23.84 13.54
N ILE A 90 39.62 23.34 14.10
CA ILE A 90 39.41 21.90 14.31
C ILE A 90 38.74 21.37 13.05
N VAL A 91 39.35 20.36 12.43
CA VAL A 91 38.85 19.71 11.22
C VAL A 91 38.52 18.25 11.54
N PHE A 92 37.30 17.82 11.22
CA PHE A 92 36.88 16.42 11.39
C PHE A 92 35.90 15.99 10.30
N MET A 93 35.85 14.70 10.01
CA MET A 93 34.86 14.13 9.09
C MET A 93 33.57 13.80 9.83
N GLN A 94 32.43 14.16 9.24
CA GLN A 94 31.12 13.81 9.75
C GLN A 94 30.31 13.04 8.69
N ASP A 95 29.78 11.89 9.08
CA ASP A 95 28.88 11.11 8.25
C ASP A 95 27.52 11.81 8.08
N ALA A 96 27.04 11.85 6.85
CA ALA A 96 25.71 12.29 6.47
C ALA A 96 24.79 11.08 6.25
N TYR A 97 23.57 11.17 6.77
CA TYR A 97 22.57 10.13 6.60
C TYR A 97 21.26 10.69 6.05
N ALA A 98 20.66 9.99 5.10
CA ALA A 98 19.27 10.21 4.68
C ALA A 98 18.35 9.21 5.40
N PHE A 99 17.14 9.65 5.69
CA PHE A 99 16.07 8.81 6.20
C PHE A 99 15.04 8.61 5.08
N TYR A 100 14.64 7.37 4.87
CA TYR A 100 13.62 6.97 3.89
C TYR A 100 12.72 5.89 4.51
N ASP A 101 11.49 5.76 4.02
CA ASP A 101 10.51 4.76 4.46
C ASP A 101 10.53 3.47 3.65
#